data_AF-A0A7L3M1T4-F1
#
_entry.id   AF-A0A7L3M1T4-F1
#
_cell.length_a   1.000
_cell.length_b   1.000
_cell.length_c   1.000
_cell.angle_alpha   90.00
_cell.angle_beta   90.00
_cell.angle_gamma   90.00
#
_symmetry.space_group_name_H-M   'P 1'
#
loop_
_entity.id
_entity.type
_entity.pdbx_description
1 polymer ?
#
loop_
_entity_poly.entity_id
_entity_poly.type
_entity_poly.pdbx_seq_one_letter_code
_entity_poly.pdbx_strand_id
1 'polypeptide(L)' 'MTQACQRKCVPPHYKEAELSKGESVCLDRCVAKYLELHERLGRRLTQLSMQDEELLKRMQQG' A
#
# COMPACT_ATOMS: atom_id res chain seq x y z
N MET A 1 2.53 1.82 5.92
CA MET A 1 3.49 0.72 5.63
C MET A 1 3.87 -0.07 6.89
N THR A 2 4.61 0.51 7.85
CA THR A 2 5.21 -0.21 8.99
C THR A 2 4.22 -1.05 9.80
N GLN A 3 3.11 -0.46 10.27
CA GLN A 3 2.10 -1.21 11.03
C GLN A 3 1.46 -2.35 10.21
N ALA A 4 1.30 -2.16 8.89
CA ALA A 4 0.73 -3.18 8.03
C ALA A 4 1.69 -4.37 7.87
N CYS A 5 2.99 -4.10 7.68
CA CYS A 5 3.99 -5.17 7.56
C CYS A 5 4.26 -5.85 8.89
N GLN A 6 4.30 -5.11 10.01
CA GLN A 6 4.37 -5.71 11.34
C GLN A 6 3.20 -6.67 11.58
N ARG A 7 1.95 -6.24 11.35
CA ARG A 7 0.77 -7.10 11.52
C ARG A 7 0.75 -8.32 10.59
N LYS A 8 1.36 -8.22 9.40
CA LYS A 8 1.38 -9.32 8.43
C LYS A 8 2.50 -10.33 8.68
N CYS A 9 3.64 -9.86 9.18
CA CYS A 9 4.85 -10.66 9.23
C CYS A 9 5.31 -11.03 10.64
N VAL A 10 4.89 -10.28 11.67
CA VAL A 10 5.32 -10.50 13.05
C VAL A 10 4.09 -10.90 13.87
N PRO A 11 3.99 -12.17 14.32
CA PRO A 11 2.87 -12.65 15.12
C PRO A 11 2.75 -11.88 16.44
N PRO A 12 1.53 -11.74 17.01
CA PRO A 12 1.35 -11.08 18.30
C PRO A 12 1.96 -11.86 19.46
N HIS A 13 2.19 -13.16 19.29
CA HIS A 13 2.88 -14.00 20.27
C HIS A 13 4.37 -14.11 19.90
N TYR A 14 5.21 -13.36 20.62
CA TYR A 14 6.66 -13.40 20.48
C TYR A 14 7.22 -14.63 21.21
N LYS A 15 7.89 -15.52 20.47
CA LYS A 15 8.60 -16.67 21.06
C LYS A 15 10.00 -16.27 21.55
N GLU A 16 10.61 -15.31 20.87
CA GLU A 16 11.96 -14.79 21.13
C GLU A 16 12.01 -13.30 20.76
N ALA A 17 13.05 -12.59 21.21
CA ALA A 17 13.17 -11.14 21.00
C ALA A 17 13.72 -10.78 19.61
N GLU A 18 14.45 -11.70 18.99
CA GLU A 18 15.03 -11.52 17.66
C GLU A 18 14.04 -11.93 16.58
N LEU A 19 14.13 -11.29 15.41
CA LEU A 19 13.36 -11.72 14.27
C LEU A 19 13.93 -13.03 13.73
N SER A 20 13.07 -14.03 13.61
CA SER A 20 13.41 -15.24 12.88
C SER A 20 13.72 -14.90 11.42
N LYS A 21 14.51 -15.76 10.75
CA LYS A 21 14.79 -15.62 9.31
C LYS A 21 13.51 -15.49 8.47
N GLY A 22 12.44 -16.17 8.87
CA GLY A 22 11.15 -16.10 8.20
C GLY A 22 10.49 -14.72 8.32
N GLU A 23 10.52 -14.12 9.50
CA GLU A 23 9.96 -12.79 9.75
C GLU A 23 10.74 -11.71 9.01
N SER A 24 12.07 -11.75 9.01
CA SER A 24 12.91 -10.81 8.26
C SER A 24 12.64 -10.89 6.75
N VAL A 25 12.63 -12.09 6.16
CA VAL A 25 12.32 -12.27 4.73
C VAL A 25 10.88 -11.85 4.41
N CYS A 26 9.93 -12.09 5.32
CA CYS A 26 8.56 -11.62 5.15
C CYS A 26 8.49 -10.09 5.12
N LEU A 27 9.17 -9.40 6.03
CA LEU A 27 9.19 -7.94 6.10
C LEU A 27 9.74 -7.32 4.82
N ASP A 28 10.86 -7.85 4.28
CA ASP A 28 11.45 -7.38 3.02
C ASP A 28 10.44 -7.51 1.87
N ARG A 29 9.80 -8.68 1.73
CA ARG A 29 8.77 -8.93 0.73
C ARG A 29 7.54 -8.06 0.93
N CYS A 30 7.15 -7.81 2.18
CA CYS A 30 5.98 -7.00 2.51
C CYS A 30 6.19 -5.55 2.09
N VAL A 31 7.34 -4.97 2.42
CA VAL A 31 7.67 -3.58 2.07
C VAL A 31 7.70 -3.42 0.55
N ALA A 32 8.35 -4.33 -0.17
CA ALA A 32 8.39 -4.31 -1.63
C ALA A 32 6.97 -4.32 -2.24
N LYS A 33 6.11 -5.25 -1.79
CA LYS A 33 4.71 -5.35 -2.25
C LYS A 33 3.88 -4.13 -1.86
N TYR A 34 4.09 -3.58 -0.67
CA TYR A 34 3.34 -2.41 -0.19
C TYR A 34 3.63 -1.20 -1.08
N LEU A 35 4.89 -0.96 -1.42
CA LEU A 35 5.29 0.16 -2.27
C LEU A 35 4.77 0.00 -3.71
N GLU A 36 4.90 -1.20 -4.30
CA GLU A 36 4.35 -1.49 -5.63
C GLU A 36 2.83 -1.24 -5.67
N LEU A 37 2.11 -1.75 -4.66
CA LEU A 37 0.68 -1.56 -4.54
C LEU A 37 0.31 -0.08 -4.34
N HIS A 38 1.05 0.62 -3.48
CA HIS A 38 0.83 2.05 -3.20
C HIS A 38 1.00 2.90 -4.45
N GLU A 39 2.03 2.64 -5.24
CA GLU A 39 2.28 3.32 -6.52
C GLU A 39 1.15 3.06 -7.53
N ARG A 40 0.72 1.81 -7.68
CA ARG A 40 -0.40 1.44 -8.57
C ARG A 40 -1.71 2.09 -8.15
N LEU A 41 -2.00 2.13 -6.85
CA LEU A 41 -3.17 2.83 -6.31
C LEU A 41 -3.09 4.33 -6.56
N GLY A 42 -1.94 4.95 -6.33
CA GLY A 42 -1.71 6.37 -6.61
C GLY A 42 -2.01 6.73 -8.07
N ARG A 43 -1.44 5.97 -9.02
CA ARG A 43 -1.73 6.15 -10.46
C ARG A 43 -3.21 6.07 -10.78
N ARG A 44 -3.92 5.09 -10.23
CA ARG A 44 -5.34 4.90 -10.51
C ARG A 44 -6.19 6.00 -9.90
N LEU A 45 -5.85 6.47 -8.69
CA LEU A 45 -6.54 7.59 -8.06
C LEU A 45 -6.38 8.87 -8.89
N THR A 46 -5.17 9.18 -9.35
CA THR A 46 -4.93 10.33 -10.23
C THR A 46 -5.73 10.25 -11.53
N GLN A 47 -5.78 9.07 -12.17
CA GLN A 47 -6.58 8.88 -13.39
C GLN A 47 -8.06 9.15 -13.16
N LEU A 48 -8.61 8.70 -12.02
CA LEU A 48 -10.01 8.95 -11.66
C LEU A 48 -10.26 10.44 -11.39
N SER A 49 -9.36 11.11 -10.65
CA SER A 49 -9.49 12.55 -10.38
C SER A 49 -9.48 13.39 -11.67
N MET A 50 -8.66 13.03 -12.65
CA MET A 50 -8.65 13.72 -13.95
C MET A 50 -9.95 13.50 -14.74
N GLN A 51 -10.52 12.29 -14.70
CA GLN A 51 -11.81 12.00 -15.34
C GLN A 51 -12.95 12.78 -14.68
N ASP A 52 -12.96 12.86 -13.34
CA ASP A 52 -13.96 13.63 -12.60
C ASP A 52 -13.87 15.13 -12.92
N GLU A 53 -12.66 15.68 -13.00
CA GLU A 53 -12.45 17.09 -13.38
C GLU A 53 -12.93 17.38 -14.82
N GLU A 54 -12.65 16.46 -15.75
CA GLU A 54 -13.12 16.58 -17.13
C GLU A 54 -14.66 16.51 -17.21
N LEU A 55 -15.28 15.61 -16.46
CA LEU A 55 -16.73 15.49 -16.38
C LEU A 55 -17.35 16.79 -15.83
N LEU A 56 -16.81 17.33 -14.74
CA LEU A 56 -17.29 18.59 -14.16
C LEU A 56 -17.15 19.77 -15.13
N LYS A 57 -16.05 19.87 -15.88
CA LYS A 57 -15.89 20.90 -16.92
C LYS A 57 -16.93 20.79 -18.02
N ARG A 58 -17.25 19.57 -18.47
CA ARG A 58 -18.29 19.33 -19.48
C ARG A 58 -19.69 19.70 -18.96
N MET A 59 -19.96 19.45 -17.68
CA MET A 59 -21.23 19.82 -17.04
C MET A 59 -21.41 21.34 -16.89
N GLN A 60 -20.33 22.11 -16.76
CA GLN A 60 -20.39 23.59 -16.64
C GLN A 60 -20.51 24.32 -17.98
N GLN A 61 -20.30 23.62 -19.11
CA GLN A 61 -20.34 24.20 -20.45
C GLN A 61 -21.70 24.03 -21.15
N GLY A 62 -22.68 23.41 -20.49
CA GLY A 62 -24.08 23.32 -20.92
C GLY A 62 -25.00 24.07 -19.98
#